data_AF-A0A1X1MGG0-F1
#
_entry.id   AF-A0A1X1MGG0-F1
#
_cell.length_a   1.000
_cell.length_b   1.000
_cell.length_c   1.000
_cell.angle_alpha   90.00
_cell.angle_beta   90.00
_cell.angle_gamma   90.00
#
_symmetry.space_group_name_H-M   'P 1'
#
loop_
_entity.id
_entity.type
_entity.pdbx_description
1 polymer ?
#
loop_
_entity_poly.entity_id
_entity_poly.type
_entity_poly.pdbx_seq_one_letter_code
_entity_poly.pdbx_strand_id
1 'polypeptide(L)'
;MLLDLSALPTAADDELSAALSAINTEVRRRITADGGLASKVHQLYPTAVAVLCDVVRDDYPTASAEGVLLADNTTIVVDARSAPDLWGEIGDEVADLAAVDGAIGEDLSHGPLIRLDVPRPIRDDPSLA
;
A
#
# COMPACT_ATOMS: atom_id res chain seq x y z
N MET A 1 -8.90 -15.38 -46.99
CA MET A 1 -8.07 -14.21 -46.64
C MET A 1 -7.60 -14.43 -45.22
N LEU A 2 -6.33 -14.79 -45.00
CA LEU A 2 -5.75 -14.85 -43.66
C LEU A 2 -5.65 -13.42 -43.12
N LEU A 3 -5.99 -13.21 -41.85
CA LEU A 3 -5.73 -11.94 -41.18
C LEU A 3 -4.22 -11.67 -41.23
N ASP A 4 -3.84 -10.51 -41.76
CA ASP A 4 -2.46 -10.05 -41.76
C ASP A 4 -2.10 -9.63 -40.32
N LEU A 5 -1.38 -10.50 -39.61
CA LEU A 5 -0.93 -10.25 -38.24
C LEU A 5 0.04 -9.05 -38.17
N SER A 6 0.62 -8.62 -39.30
CA SER A 6 1.47 -7.42 -39.41
C SER A 6 0.68 -6.11 -39.32
N ALA A 7 -0.65 -6.16 -39.46
CA ALA A 7 -1.55 -5.01 -39.40
C ALA A 7 -2.20 -4.83 -38.02
N LEU A 8 -1.92 -5.73 -37.07
CA LEU A 8 -2.32 -5.53 -35.69
C LEU A 8 -1.45 -4.41 -35.11
N PRO A 9 -2.03 -3.36 -34.52
CA PRO A 9 -1.26 -2.30 -33.89
C PRO A 9 -0.43 -2.93 -32.77
N THR A 10 0.89 -2.90 -32.93
CA THR A 10 1.83 -3.11 -31.83
C THR A 10 1.65 -1.92 -30.91
N ALA A 11 0.96 -2.11 -29.78
CA ALA A 11 0.99 -1.12 -28.70
C ALA A 11 2.46 -0.81 -28.41
N ALA A 12 2.84 0.45 -28.43
CA ALA A 12 4.21 0.83 -28.11
C ALA A 12 4.49 0.49 -26.63
N ASP A 13 5.71 0.11 -26.29
CA ASP A 13 6.10 -0.23 -24.91
C ASP A 13 5.75 0.90 -23.92
N ASP A 14 5.77 2.15 -24.37
CA ASP A 14 5.38 3.33 -23.60
C ASP A 14 3.86 3.36 -23.28
N GLU A 15 3.02 2.92 -24.21
CA GLU A 15 1.57 2.83 -24.01
C GLU A 15 1.22 1.72 -23.01
N LEU A 16 1.91 0.58 -23.10
CA LEU A 16 1.78 -0.51 -22.13
C LEU A 16 2.25 -0.07 -20.74
N SER A 17 3.40 0.60 -20.65
CA SER A 17 3.94 1.12 -19.39
C SER A 17 3.02 2.16 -18.75
N ALA A 18 2.44 3.07 -19.55
CA ALA A 18 1.47 4.05 -19.06
C ALA A 18 0.17 3.39 -18.57
N ALA A 19 -0.33 2.39 -19.29
CA ALA A 19 -1.52 1.65 -18.90
C ALA A 19 -1.30 0.88 -17.58
N LEU A 20 -0.17 0.19 -17.43
CA LEU A 20 0.20 -0.52 -16.21
C LEU A 20 0.35 0.44 -15.02
N SER A 21 1.01 1.58 -15.23
CA SER A 21 1.15 2.63 -14.20
C SER A 21 -0.21 3.18 -13.75
N ALA A 22 -1.15 3.39 -14.68
CA ALA A 22 -2.49 3.85 -14.36
C ALA A 22 -3.30 2.80 -13.57
N ILE A 23 -3.19 1.52 -13.94
CA ILE A 23 -3.80 0.40 -13.19
C ILE A 23 -3.22 0.34 -11.78
N ASN A 24 -1.90 0.38 -11.63
CA ASN A 24 -1.22 0.38 -10.33
C ASN A 24 -1.67 1.53 -9.44
N THR A 25 -1.84 2.72 -10.03
CA THR A 25 -2.34 3.91 -9.31
C THR A 25 -3.76 3.69 -8.79
N GLU A 26 -4.68 3.15 -9.60
CA GLU A 26 -6.06 2.91 -9.18
C GLU A 26 -6.17 1.75 -8.17
N VAL A 27 -5.38 0.68 -8.32
CA VAL A 27 -5.33 -0.42 -7.33
C VAL A 27 -4.86 0.12 -5.98
N ARG A 28 -3.76 0.89 -5.96
CA ARG A 28 -3.29 1.54 -4.73
C ARG A 28 -4.39 2.39 -4.11
N ARG A 29 -5.04 3.25 -4.90
CA ARG A 29 -6.10 4.14 -4.42
C ARG A 29 -7.25 3.39 -3.76
N ARG A 30 -7.65 2.23 -4.31
CA ARG A 30 -8.74 1.42 -3.76
C ARG A 30 -8.38 0.77 -2.43
N ILE A 31 -7.17 0.22 -2.32
CA ILE A 31 -6.69 -0.39 -1.08
C ILE A 31 -6.48 0.66 0.02
N THR A 32 -6.12 1.90 -0.36
CA THR A 32 -5.88 3.00 0.60
C THR A 32 -7.10 3.90 0.85
N ALA A 33 -8.23 3.71 0.16
CA ALA A 33 -9.44 4.52 0.34
C ALA A 33 -10.16 4.23 1.68
N ASP A 34 -11.14 5.06 2.04
CA ASP A 34 -11.92 4.93 3.29
C ASP A 34 -12.46 3.49 3.48
N GLY A 35 -12.11 2.88 4.62
CA GLY A 35 -12.39 1.46 4.93
C GLY A 35 -11.28 0.47 4.54
N GLY A 36 -10.22 0.93 3.86
CA GLY A 36 -9.03 0.15 3.50
C GLY A 36 -7.94 0.17 4.59
N LEU A 37 -6.68 0.01 4.16
CA LEU A 37 -5.56 -0.36 5.05
C LEU A 37 -5.38 0.58 6.22
N ALA A 38 -5.37 1.89 5.96
CA ALA A 38 -5.21 2.90 7.00
C ALA A 38 -6.32 2.79 8.06
N SER A 39 -7.57 2.62 7.65
CA SER A 39 -8.70 2.51 8.57
C SER A 39 -8.59 1.27 9.45
N LYS A 40 -8.24 0.12 8.89
CA LYS A 40 -8.05 -1.13 9.64
C LYS A 40 -6.89 -1.03 10.64
N VAL A 41 -5.76 -0.49 10.20
CA VAL A 41 -4.60 -0.30 11.07
C VAL A 41 -4.92 0.66 12.21
N HIS A 42 -5.63 1.76 11.94
CA HIS A 42 -6.02 2.75 12.97
C HIS A 42 -7.05 2.21 13.96
N GLN A 43 -7.80 1.15 13.65
CA GLN A 43 -8.66 0.49 14.64
C GLN A 43 -7.86 -0.20 15.75
N LEU A 44 -6.70 -0.78 15.41
CA LEU A 44 -5.81 -1.45 16.36
C LEU A 44 -4.79 -0.48 16.97
N TYR A 45 -4.25 0.42 16.14
CA TYR A 45 -3.16 1.33 16.45
C TYR A 45 -3.50 2.75 15.97
N PRO A 46 -4.29 3.52 16.75
CA PRO A 46 -4.83 4.81 16.31
C PRO A 46 -3.80 5.87 15.91
N THR A 47 -2.55 5.75 16.36
CA THR A 47 -1.46 6.68 16.07
C THR A 47 -0.48 6.15 15.03
N ALA A 48 -0.78 5.03 14.36
CA ALA A 48 0.08 4.47 13.33
C ALA A 48 0.19 5.41 12.11
N VAL A 49 1.41 5.58 11.62
CA VAL A 49 1.73 6.37 10.42
C VAL A 49 2.25 5.50 9.27
N ALA A 50 2.62 4.25 9.56
CA ALA A 50 2.98 3.27 8.53
C ALA A 50 2.77 1.83 9.03
N VAL A 51 2.64 0.91 8.09
CA VAL A 51 2.78 -0.54 8.31
C VAL A 51 4.19 -0.96 7.92
N LEU A 52 4.85 -1.73 8.78
CA LEU A 52 6.16 -2.31 8.52
C LEU A 52 5.98 -3.60 7.73
N CYS A 53 6.79 -3.78 6.70
CA CYS A 53 6.66 -4.90 5.78
C CYS A 53 7.96 -5.71 5.72
N ASP A 54 7.84 -7.05 5.78
CA ASP A 54 8.85 -7.92 5.20
C ASP A 54 8.51 -8.15 3.73
N VAL A 55 9.46 -8.00 2.83
CA VAL A 55 9.23 -8.00 1.38
C VAL A 55 10.21 -8.92 0.68
N VAL A 56 9.68 -9.85 -0.10
CA VAL A 56 10.45 -10.70 -1.01
C VAL A 56 10.24 -10.16 -2.42
N ARG A 57 11.30 -9.60 -3.03
CA ARG A 57 11.28 -8.97 -4.36
C ARG A 57 11.82 -9.93 -5.43
N ASP A 58 11.03 -10.94 -5.75
CA ASP A 58 11.28 -11.87 -6.88
C ASP A 58 10.34 -11.54 -8.07
N ASP A 59 10.18 -12.47 -9.01
CA ASP A 59 9.28 -12.32 -10.19
C ASP A 59 7.82 -12.02 -9.80
N TYR A 60 7.41 -12.42 -8.59
CA TYR A 60 6.14 -12.10 -7.98
C TYR A 60 6.40 -11.54 -6.58
N PRO A 61 6.50 -10.20 -6.43
CA PRO A 61 6.80 -9.62 -5.14
C PRO A 61 5.72 -9.97 -4.13
N THR A 62 6.15 -10.40 -2.94
CA THR A 62 5.24 -10.69 -1.82
C THR A 62 5.65 -9.83 -0.63
N ALA A 63 4.67 -9.47 0.20
CA ALA A 63 4.94 -8.80 1.46
C ALA A 63 4.08 -9.36 2.59
N SER A 64 4.62 -9.28 3.80
CA SER A 64 3.95 -9.61 5.06
C SER A 64 3.85 -8.36 5.94
N ALA A 65 2.73 -8.20 6.64
CA ALA A 65 2.57 -7.16 7.65
C ALA A 65 3.25 -7.60 8.97
N GLU A 66 4.43 -7.04 9.25
CA GLU A 66 5.25 -7.41 10.42
C GLU A 66 5.03 -6.50 11.63
N GLY A 67 4.42 -5.33 11.41
CA GLY A 67 4.18 -4.39 12.49
C GLY A 67 3.70 -3.02 12.04
N VAL A 68 3.72 -2.07 12.96
CA VAL A 68 3.37 -0.67 12.69
C VAL A 68 4.45 0.28 13.20
N LEU A 69 4.62 1.39 12.48
CA LEU A 69 5.34 2.56 12.96
C LEU A 69 4.34 3.58 13.48
N LEU A 70 4.51 4.02 14.72
CA LEU A 70 3.68 5.03 15.35
C LEU A 70 4.19 6.45 15.10
N ALA A 71 3.33 7.45 15.29
CA ALA A 71 3.65 8.87 15.11
C ALA A 71 4.77 9.39 16.02
N ASP A 72 5.03 8.73 17.16
CA ASP A 72 6.14 9.04 18.06
C ASP A 72 7.46 8.34 17.68
N ASN A 73 7.50 7.72 16.49
CA ASN A 73 8.61 6.95 15.95
C ASN A 73 8.89 5.62 16.71
N THR A 74 7.95 5.15 17.52
CA THR A 74 8.00 3.81 18.11
C THR A 74 7.54 2.76 17.10
N THR A 75 8.24 1.64 17.01
CA THR A 75 7.80 0.47 16.24
C THR A 75 7.15 -0.57 17.14
N ILE A 76 6.02 -1.11 16.70
CA ILE A 76 5.38 -2.27 17.32
C ILE A 76 5.50 -3.42 16.34
N VAL A 77 6.18 -4.49 16.75
CA VAL A 77 6.23 -5.75 16.02
C VAL A 77 4.99 -6.56 16.38
N VAL A 78 4.29 -7.09 15.38
CA VAL A 78 3.10 -7.92 15.57
C VAL A 78 3.46 -9.36 15.24
N ASP A 79 3.56 -10.19 16.27
CA ASP A 79 3.84 -11.62 16.09
C ASP A 79 2.57 -12.36 15.62
N ALA A 80 2.70 -13.11 14.52
CA ALA A 80 1.60 -13.83 13.87
C ALA A 80 0.82 -14.78 14.79
N ARG A 81 1.42 -15.29 15.87
CA ARG A 81 0.75 -16.21 16.83
C ARG A 81 -0.09 -15.47 17.86
N SER A 82 0.15 -14.17 18.02
CA SER A 82 -0.55 -13.30 18.97
C SER A 82 -1.26 -12.12 18.30
N ALA A 83 -1.24 -12.10 16.97
CA ALA A 83 -1.81 -11.02 16.18
C ALA A 83 -3.33 -10.93 16.43
N PRO A 84 -3.89 -9.71 16.55
CA PRO A 84 -5.33 -9.52 16.60
C PRO A 84 -6.03 -10.09 15.36
N ASP A 85 -7.30 -10.49 15.48
CA ASP A 85 -8.06 -11.09 14.37
C ASP A 85 -8.04 -10.22 13.09
N LEU A 86 -8.14 -8.90 13.24
CA LEU A 86 -8.11 -7.93 12.13
C LEU A 86 -6.74 -7.87 11.42
N TRP A 87 -5.67 -8.36 12.05
CA TRP A 87 -4.32 -8.34 11.47
C TRP A 87 -4.21 -9.24 10.23
N GLY A 88 -4.99 -10.32 10.16
CA GLY A 88 -5.06 -11.16 8.96
C GLY A 88 -5.51 -10.35 7.75
N GLU A 89 -6.58 -9.56 7.89
CA GLU A 89 -7.08 -8.70 6.81
C GLU A 89 -6.10 -7.58 6.45
N ILE A 90 -5.35 -7.05 7.43
CA ILE A 90 -4.27 -6.09 7.19
C ILE A 90 -3.15 -6.75 6.39
N GLY A 91 -2.79 -8.00 6.72
CA GLY A 91 -1.80 -8.79 6.00
C GLY A 91 -2.18 -9.01 4.53
N ASP A 92 -3.45 -9.35 4.25
CA ASP A 92 -3.95 -9.54 2.89
C ASP A 92 -3.82 -8.25 2.06
N GLU A 93 -4.19 -7.10 2.63
CA GLU A 93 -4.07 -5.81 1.94
C GLU A 93 -2.61 -5.37 1.72
N VAL A 94 -1.70 -5.70 2.63
CA VAL A 94 -0.26 -5.49 2.46
C VAL A 94 0.29 -6.35 1.32
N ALA A 95 -0.14 -7.62 1.25
CA ALA A 95 0.25 -8.52 0.17
C ALA A 95 -0.25 -8.01 -1.20
N ASP A 96 -1.48 -7.51 -1.28
CA ASP A 96 -2.04 -6.90 -2.49
C ASP A 96 -1.25 -5.64 -2.91
N LEU A 97 -0.83 -4.81 -1.95
CA LEU A 97 0.00 -3.64 -2.23
C LEU A 97 1.42 -4.00 -2.68
N ALA A 98 1.98 -5.14 -2.26
CA ALA A 98 3.29 -5.59 -2.72
C ALA A 98 3.34 -5.84 -4.23
N ALA A 99 2.20 -6.25 -4.82
CA ALA A 99 2.05 -6.42 -6.26
C ALA A 99 1.96 -5.09 -7.03
N VAL A 100 1.79 -3.97 -6.31
CA VAL A 100 1.69 -2.63 -6.90
C VAL A 100 3.03 -1.93 -6.82
N ASP A 101 3.60 -1.62 -7.99
CA ASP A 101 4.89 -0.95 -8.06
C ASP A 101 4.90 0.39 -7.30
N GLY A 102 5.99 0.60 -6.56
CA GLY A 102 6.24 1.75 -5.69
C GLY A 102 5.30 1.90 -4.49
N ALA A 103 4.47 0.90 -4.15
CA ALA A 103 3.54 0.98 -3.02
C ALA A 103 4.26 0.93 -1.68
N ILE A 104 5.29 0.10 -1.62
CA ILE A 104 6.16 -0.03 -0.46
C ILE A 104 7.36 0.88 -0.65
N GLY A 105 7.51 1.85 0.25
CA GLY A 105 8.68 2.73 0.30
C GLY A 105 9.78 2.12 1.16
N GLU A 106 11.03 2.46 0.88
CA GLU A 106 12.16 2.15 1.76
C GLU A 106 12.45 3.32 2.68
N ASP A 107 12.52 3.04 3.99
CA ASP A 107 12.96 3.98 5.02
C ASP A 107 14.27 3.48 5.63
N LEU A 108 15.29 4.35 5.67
CA LEU A 108 16.63 3.95 6.15
C LEU A 108 16.65 3.53 7.62
N SER A 109 15.68 3.99 8.42
CA SER A 109 15.65 3.72 9.86
C SER A 109 14.79 2.51 10.20
N HIS A 110 13.77 2.22 9.37
CA HIS A 110 12.74 1.24 9.70
C HIS A 110 12.59 0.12 8.65
N GLY A 111 13.21 0.26 7.48
CA GLY A 111 13.11 -0.69 6.38
C GLY A 111 11.91 -0.43 5.47
N PRO A 112 11.42 -1.47 4.76
CA PRO A 112 10.26 -1.37 3.89
C PRO A 112 8.99 -1.05 4.66
N LEU A 113 8.23 -0.05 4.21
CA LEU A 113 6.98 0.35 4.84
C LEU A 113 5.93 0.88 3.86
N ILE A 114 4.67 0.75 4.25
CA ILE A 114 3.54 1.40 3.57
C ILE A 114 3.11 2.58 4.44
N ARG A 115 3.29 3.80 3.92
CA ARG A 115 2.82 5.02 4.60
C ARG A 115 1.30 5.06 4.57
N LEU A 116 0.71 5.29 5.74
CA LEU A 116 -0.72 5.52 5.86
C LEU A 116 -0.99 7.00 5.63
N ASP A 117 -2.07 7.31 4.90
CA ASP A 117 -2.58 8.67 4.88
C ASP A 117 -3.00 9.03 6.31
N VAL A 118 -2.20 9.88 6.96
CA VAL A 118 -2.57 10.43 8.27
C VAL A 118 -3.79 11.31 8.04
N PRO A 119 -4.93 11.06 8.70
CA PRO A 119 -6.06 11.97 8.63
C PRO A 119 -5.53 13.35 8.99
N ARG A 120 -5.57 14.29 8.03
CA ARG A 120 -5.18 15.67 8.35
C ARG A 120 -6.07 16.09 9.51
N PRO A 121 -5.53 16.61 10.62
CA PRO A 121 -6.40 17.24 11.60
C PRO A 121 -7.22 18.27 10.84
N ILE A 122 -8.54 18.14 10.92
CA ILE A 122 -9.45 19.19 10.44
C ILE A 122 -9.01 20.42 11.23
N ARG A 123 -8.26 21.32 10.59
CA ARG A 123 -8.11 22.67 11.11
C ARG A 123 -9.52 23.22 11.05
N ASP A 124 -10.18 23.28 12.19
CA ASP A 124 -11.27 24.24 12.40
C ASP A 124 -10.69 25.59 12.01
N ASP A 125 -11.03 26.06 10.82
CA ASP A 125 -10.59 27.36 10.32
C ASP A 125 -11.36 28.42 11.13
N PRO A 126 -10.71 29.15 12.07
CA PRO A 126 -11.40 30.13 12.88
C PRO A 126 -11.67 31.44 12.10
N SER A 127 -11.43 31.46 10.79
CA SER A 127 -11.58 32.66 9.95
C SER A 127 -12.94 32.81 9.26
N LEU A 128 -13.93 31.98 9.60
CA LEU A 128 -15.33 32.06 9.12
C LEU A 128 -16.34 32.54 10.19
N ALA A 129 -15.89 33.15 11.28
CA ALA A 129 -16.75 33.78 12.29
C ALA A 129 -16.79 35.31 12.14
#